data_AF-A0A6P0NBC2-F1
#
_entry.id   AF-A0A6P0NBC2-F1
#
_cell.length_a   1.000
_cell.length_b   1.000
_cell.length_c   1.000
_cell.angle_alpha   90.00
_cell.angle_beta   90.00
_cell.angle_gamma   90.00
#
_symmetry.space_group_name_H-M   'P 1'
#
loop_
_entity.id
_entity.type
_entity.pdbx_description
1 polymer ?
#
loop_
_entity_poly.entity_id
_entity_poly.type
_entity_poly.pdbx_seq_one_letter_code
_entity_poly.pdbx_strand_id
1 'polypeptide(L)'
;MISAVIGTFLLSDVLVFRKSKFKVIGLALTLGLFFPSVFSTASTITNLNLEVQEATQQKNQAIQATITANQKLAITSQETKVKQEAIQNIEAVGKKSADPQVKKNAIQNIETVAKESKDTTVKQQAVQSLEDLGTNSQNKSVKKDAISALETLKIDGNQTLINQVNQSINILKK
;
A
#
# COMPACT_ATOMS: atom_id res chain seq x y z
N MET A 1 -5.73 -45.76 -40.40
CA MET A 1 -7.14 -45.63 -39.99
C MET A 1 -7.35 -46.53 -38.79
N ILE A 2 -7.49 -45.97 -37.59
CA ILE A 2 -7.91 -46.72 -36.40
C ILE A 2 -8.97 -45.89 -35.70
N SER A 3 -10.11 -46.53 -35.51
CA SER A 3 -11.40 -46.01 -35.05
C SER A 3 -11.39 -45.75 -33.55
N ALA A 4 -12.01 -44.65 -33.13
CA ALA A 4 -12.28 -44.36 -31.72
C ALA A 4 -13.62 -44.99 -31.33
N VAL A 5 -13.59 -45.93 -30.39
CA VAL A 5 -14.79 -46.51 -29.77
C VAL A 5 -14.91 -45.95 -28.35
N ILE A 6 -16.05 -45.33 -28.11
CA ILE A 6 -16.51 -44.76 -26.84
C ILE A 6 -16.83 -45.91 -25.86
N GLY A 7 -16.31 -45.82 -24.64
CA GLY A 7 -16.64 -46.72 -23.53
C GLY A 7 -16.98 -45.93 -22.28
N THR A 8 -18.27 -45.81 -22.01
CA THR A 8 -18.88 -45.33 -20.77
C THR A 8 -18.48 -46.19 -19.57
N PHE A 9 -18.07 -45.58 -18.46
CA PHE A 9 -18.10 -46.24 -17.15
C PHE A 9 -18.72 -45.31 -16.10
N LEU A 10 -19.75 -45.85 -15.45
CA LEU A 10 -20.51 -45.22 -14.38
C LEU A 10 -19.76 -45.30 -13.04
N LEU A 11 -20.05 -44.28 -12.23
CA LEU A 11 -19.89 -44.09 -10.78
C LEU A 11 -19.47 -45.30 -9.95
N SER A 12 -18.54 -45.08 -9.00
CA SER A 12 -18.81 -45.25 -7.55
C SER A 12 -17.71 -44.56 -6.72
N ASP A 13 -18.16 -43.77 -5.75
CA ASP A 13 -17.43 -42.86 -4.87
C ASP A 13 -16.28 -43.47 -4.06
N VAL A 14 -15.21 -42.69 -3.83
CA VAL A 14 -14.66 -42.44 -2.48
C VAL A 14 -14.07 -41.03 -2.41
N LEU A 15 -14.80 -40.14 -1.73
CA LEU A 15 -14.32 -38.86 -1.22
C LEU A 15 -13.20 -39.08 -0.18
N VAL A 16 -12.04 -38.45 -0.39
CA VAL A 16 -11.14 -38.08 0.71
C VAL A 16 -10.86 -36.58 0.65
N PHE A 17 -11.44 -35.91 1.65
CA PHE A 17 -11.44 -34.48 1.87
C PHE A 17 -10.13 -34.05 2.56
N ARG A 18 -9.29 -33.23 1.92
CA ARG A 18 -8.42 -32.27 2.63
C ARG A 18 -7.86 -31.18 1.73
N LYS A 19 -8.05 -29.93 2.18
CA LYS A 19 -7.47 -28.66 1.71
C LYS A 19 -7.78 -28.23 0.27
N SER A 20 -8.90 -27.52 0.10
CA SER A 20 -8.93 -26.33 -0.76
C SER A 20 -10.19 -25.53 -0.44
N LYS A 21 -10.06 -24.23 -0.13
CA LYS A 21 -11.18 -23.35 0.25
C LYS A 21 -11.98 -22.90 -0.98
N PHE A 22 -12.43 -23.84 -1.82
CA PHE A 22 -13.47 -23.59 -2.81
C PHE A 22 -14.78 -24.14 -2.26
N LYS A 23 -15.68 -23.24 -1.87
CA LYS A 23 -17.06 -23.59 -1.54
C LYS A 23 -17.91 -23.25 -2.77
N VAL A 24 -17.84 -24.11 -3.78
CA VAL A 24 -18.81 -24.10 -4.89
C VAL A 24 -19.99 -24.96 -4.44
N ILE A 25 -21.11 -24.27 -4.22
CA ILE A 25 -22.41 -24.83 -3.86
C ILE A 25 -22.95 -25.55 -5.10
N GLY A 26 -23.02 -26.87 -5.05
CA GLY A 26 -23.73 -27.69 -6.03
C GLY A 26 -24.69 -28.61 -5.31
N LEU A 27 -25.96 -28.21 -5.17
CA LEU A 27 -27.06 -29.15 -4.95
C LEU A 27 -28.41 -28.45 -5.17
N ALA A 28 -29.10 -28.80 -6.25
CA ALA A 28 -30.55 -28.85 -6.45
C ALA A 28 -30.89 -28.51 -7.91
N LEU A 29 -30.89 -29.53 -8.77
CA LEU A 29 -31.48 -29.39 -10.10
C LEU A 29 -32.13 -30.71 -10.50
N THR A 30 -33.22 -31.05 -9.81
CA THR A 30 -34.20 -31.99 -10.32
C THR A 30 -35.59 -31.53 -9.88
N LEU A 31 -36.45 -31.31 -10.89
CA LEU A 31 -37.90 -31.07 -10.81
C LEU A 31 -38.37 -29.62 -10.61
N GLY A 32 -38.29 -28.85 -11.71
CA GLY A 32 -39.51 -28.29 -12.28
C GLY A 32 -40.22 -27.13 -11.57
N LEU A 33 -39.51 -26.05 -11.23
CA LEU A 33 -40.08 -24.69 -11.18
C LEU A 33 -39.03 -23.69 -11.63
N PHE A 34 -39.17 -23.20 -12.87
CA PHE A 34 -38.31 -22.19 -13.46
C PHE A 34 -38.67 -20.81 -12.88
N PHE A 35 -37.90 -20.32 -11.92
CA PHE A 35 -37.91 -18.91 -11.51
C PHE A 35 -36.67 -18.20 -12.07
N PRO A 36 -36.77 -17.46 -13.19
CA PRO A 36 -35.60 -16.87 -13.84
C PRO A 36 -35.05 -15.60 -13.17
N SER A 37 -35.53 -15.19 -12.00
CA SER A 37 -35.23 -13.85 -11.45
C SER A 37 -34.25 -13.78 -10.27
N VAL A 38 -33.73 -14.88 -9.76
CA VAL A 38 -32.79 -14.87 -8.59
C VAL A 38 -31.35 -15.28 -8.90
N PHE A 39 -31.04 -15.75 -10.12
CA PHE A 39 -29.67 -16.10 -10.52
C PHE A 39 -28.91 -15.01 -11.30
N SER A 40 -29.54 -13.86 -11.55
CA SER A 40 -28.90 -12.75 -12.31
C SER A 40 -28.23 -11.71 -11.43
N THR A 41 -28.47 -11.69 -10.11
CA THR A 41 -27.90 -10.66 -9.22
C THR A 41 -26.63 -11.12 -8.51
N ALA A 42 -26.53 -12.41 -8.16
CA ALA A 42 -25.37 -12.94 -7.45
C ALA A 42 -24.09 -12.91 -8.32
N SER A 43 -24.17 -13.28 -9.60
CA SER A 43 -23.05 -13.25 -10.54
C SER A 43 -22.58 -11.82 -10.86
N THR A 44 -23.52 -10.87 -10.98
CA THR A 44 -23.20 -9.46 -11.19
C THR A 44 -22.57 -8.82 -9.94
N ILE A 45 -23.06 -9.14 -8.73
CA ILE A 45 -22.48 -8.60 -7.48
C ILE A 45 -21.08 -9.17 -7.23
N THR A 46 -20.82 -10.45 -7.53
CA THR A 46 -19.46 -11.03 -7.39
C THR A 46 -18.46 -10.42 -8.36
N ASN A 47 -18.87 -10.13 -9.60
CA ASN A 47 -18.00 -9.51 -10.60
C ASN A 47 -17.69 -8.04 -10.26
N LEU A 48 -18.70 -7.28 -9.82
CA LEU A 48 -18.52 -5.90 -9.37
C LEU A 48 -17.57 -5.80 -8.16
N ASN A 49 -17.66 -6.74 -7.22
CA ASN A 49 -16.79 -6.73 -6.04
C ASN A 49 -15.33 -7.09 -6.38
N LEU A 50 -15.13 -7.93 -7.42
CA LEU A 50 -13.80 -8.26 -7.94
C LEU A 50 -13.19 -7.07 -8.70
N GLU A 51 -13.95 -6.41 -9.57
CA GLU A 51 -13.50 -5.22 -10.32
C GLU A 51 -13.14 -4.05 -9.40
N VAL A 52 -13.93 -3.80 -8.35
CA VAL A 52 -13.63 -2.76 -7.34
C VAL A 52 -12.36 -3.09 -6.56
N GLN A 53 -12.12 -4.37 -6.27
CA GLN A 53 -10.92 -4.82 -5.57
C GLN A 53 -9.67 -4.64 -6.45
N GLU A 54 -9.74 -5.01 -7.72
CA GLU A 54 -8.67 -4.83 -8.69
C GLU A 54 -8.33 -3.35 -8.92
N ALA A 55 -9.35 -2.49 -9.09
CA ALA A 55 -9.14 -1.05 -9.25
C ALA A 55 -8.49 -0.41 -8.01
N THR A 56 -8.87 -0.85 -6.80
CA THR A 56 -8.26 -0.38 -5.55
C THR A 56 -6.80 -0.80 -5.45
N GLN A 57 -6.49 -2.04 -5.82
CA GLN A 57 -5.11 -2.55 -5.83
C GLN A 57 -4.24 -1.81 -6.85
N GLN A 58 -4.73 -1.61 -8.07
CA GLN A 58 -4.02 -0.85 -9.11
C GLN A 58 -3.78 0.59 -8.68
N LYS A 59 -4.77 1.24 -8.07
CA LYS A 59 -4.61 2.59 -7.51
C LYS A 59 -3.50 2.63 -6.45
N ASN A 60 -3.50 1.69 -5.51
CA ASN A 60 -2.47 1.63 -4.48
C ASN A 60 -1.08 1.37 -5.09
N GLN A 61 -0.98 0.49 -6.09
CA GLN A 61 0.28 0.27 -6.83
C GLN A 61 0.77 1.54 -7.52
N ALA A 62 -0.10 2.28 -8.21
CA ALA A 62 0.25 3.54 -8.87
C ALA A 62 0.71 4.61 -7.86
N ILE A 63 0.06 4.68 -6.69
CA ILE A 63 0.45 5.55 -5.58
C ILE A 63 1.87 5.19 -5.09
N GLN A 64 2.14 3.91 -4.86
CA GLN A 64 3.47 3.48 -4.42
C GLN A 64 4.54 3.76 -5.49
N ALA A 65 4.24 3.50 -6.76
CA ALA A 65 5.14 3.84 -7.87
C ALA A 65 5.44 5.34 -7.94
N THR A 66 4.45 6.19 -7.68
CA THR A 66 4.62 7.64 -7.64
C THR A 66 5.55 8.09 -6.51
N ILE A 67 5.40 7.50 -5.31
CA ILE A 67 6.29 7.77 -4.17
C ILE A 67 7.73 7.39 -4.52
N THR A 68 7.93 6.17 -5.03
CA THR A 68 9.26 5.66 -5.40
C THR A 68 9.88 6.45 -6.55
N ALA A 69 9.10 6.89 -7.53
CA ALA A 69 9.59 7.72 -8.62
C ALA A 69 10.11 9.08 -8.12
N ASN A 70 9.38 9.73 -7.20
CA ASN A 70 9.84 10.98 -6.58
C ASN A 70 11.09 10.76 -5.73
N GLN A 71 11.16 9.66 -4.97
CA GLN A 71 12.36 9.32 -4.21
C GLN A 71 13.56 9.16 -5.13
N LYS A 72 13.42 8.39 -6.22
CA LYS A 72 14.48 8.18 -7.20
C LYS A 72 14.92 9.50 -7.83
N LEU A 73 13.97 10.33 -8.25
CA LEU A 73 14.24 11.67 -8.79
C LEU A 73 15.09 12.50 -7.83
N ALA A 74 14.70 12.54 -6.55
CA ALA A 74 15.43 13.27 -5.52
C ALA A 74 16.86 12.75 -5.32
N ILE A 75 17.04 11.43 -5.22
CA ILE A 75 18.35 10.82 -4.98
C ILE A 75 19.29 11.07 -6.17
N THR A 76 18.77 10.95 -7.40
CA THR A 76 19.58 11.14 -8.61
C THR A 76 19.87 12.60 -8.96
N SER A 77 19.04 13.54 -8.47
CA SER A 77 19.23 14.96 -8.76
C SER A 77 20.35 15.56 -7.92
N GLN A 78 21.11 16.50 -8.48
CA GLN A 78 22.04 17.35 -7.74
C GLN A 78 21.37 18.64 -7.25
N GLU A 79 20.22 19.00 -7.81
CA GLU A 79 19.51 20.24 -7.50
C GLU A 79 18.73 20.13 -6.19
N THR A 80 19.08 20.97 -5.21
CA THR A 80 18.39 21.08 -3.92
C THR A 80 16.88 21.27 -4.09
N LYS A 81 16.47 22.13 -5.02
CA LYS A 81 15.06 22.42 -5.29
C LYS A 81 14.29 21.17 -5.74
N VAL A 82 14.89 20.34 -6.60
CA VAL A 82 14.26 19.08 -7.06
C VAL A 82 14.10 18.09 -5.89
N LYS A 83 15.11 18.00 -5.01
CA LYS A 83 15.02 17.15 -3.81
C LYS A 83 13.89 17.60 -2.89
N GLN A 84 13.75 18.92 -2.69
CA GLN A 84 12.70 19.51 -1.86
C GLN A 84 11.31 19.30 -2.47
N GLU A 85 11.14 19.52 -3.77
CA GLU A 85 9.88 19.28 -4.47
C GLU A 85 9.47 17.80 -4.40
N ALA A 86 10.42 16.88 -4.57
CA ALA A 86 10.15 15.46 -4.42
C ALA A 86 9.69 15.08 -3.01
N ILE A 87 10.31 15.64 -1.95
CA ILE A 87 9.86 15.46 -0.57
C ILE A 87 8.42 15.95 -0.40
N GLN A 88 8.10 17.15 -0.90
CA GLN A 88 6.73 17.71 -0.83
C GLN A 88 5.72 16.84 -1.56
N ASN A 89 6.08 16.31 -2.74
CA ASN A 89 5.21 15.41 -3.50
C ASN A 89 4.94 14.12 -2.73
N ILE A 90 5.99 13.50 -2.18
CA ILE A 90 5.85 12.28 -1.35
C ILE A 90 4.97 12.55 -0.14
N GLU A 91 5.20 13.66 0.55
CA GLU A 91 4.42 14.09 1.70
C GLU A 91 2.95 14.32 1.35
N ALA A 92 2.67 15.01 0.24
CA ALA A 92 1.31 15.27 -0.21
C ALA A 92 0.55 13.97 -0.52
N VAL A 93 1.21 12.99 -1.13
CA VAL A 93 0.64 11.66 -1.36
C VAL A 93 0.34 10.96 -0.02
N GLY A 94 1.30 10.98 0.92
CA GLY A 94 1.12 10.42 2.25
C GLY A 94 -0.04 11.06 3.02
N LYS A 95 -0.13 12.39 3.04
CA LYS A 95 -1.19 13.15 3.72
C LYS A 95 -2.58 12.83 3.18
N LYS A 96 -2.72 12.75 1.84
CA LYS A 96 -4.00 12.48 1.17
C LYS A 96 -4.47 11.03 1.29
N SER A 97 -3.57 10.10 1.60
CA SER A 97 -3.94 8.69 1.70
C SER A 97 -4.59 8.35 3.04
N ALA A 98 -5.66 7.57 3.02
CA ALA A 98 -6.23 6.95 4.22
C ALA A 98 -5.49 5.65 4.59
N ASP A 99 -4.75 5.05 3.66
CA ASP A 99 -4.02 3.80 3.86
C ASP A 99 -2.75 4.04 4.70
N PRO A 100 -2.63 3.45 5.90
CA PRO A 100 -1.43 3.55 6.71
C PRO A 100 -0.17 3.06 6.00
N GLN A 101 -0.26 2.07 5.09
CA GLN A 101 0.90 1.57 4.35
C GLN A 101 1.46 2.60 3.39
N VAL A 102 0.60 3.40 2.75
CA VAL A 102 1.04 4.52 1.91
C VAL A 102 1.75 5.59 2.76
N LYS A 103 1.21 5.90 3.95
CA LYS A 103 1.86 6.86 4.86
C LYS A 103 3.24 6.39 5.33
N LYS A 104 3.35 5.11 5.67
CA LYS A 104 4.63 4.47 6.04
C LYS A 104 5.64 4.53 4.89
N ASN A 105 5.19 4.21 3.68
CA ASN A 105 6.05 4.27 2.51
C ASN A 105 6.53 5.71 2.27
N ALA A 106 5.64 6.70 2.39
CA ALA A 106 6.02 8.11 2.28
C ALA A 106 7.10 8.50 3.31
N ILE A 107 6.93 8.11 4.57
CA ILE A 107 7.92 8.32 5.65
C ILE A 107 9.28 7.73 5.28
N GLN A 108 9.32 6.46 4.89
CA GLN A 108 10.56 5.76 4.53
C GLN A 108 11.26 6.40 3.33
N ASN A 109 10.50 6.86 2.35
CA ASN A 109 11.07 7.50 1.16
C ASN A 109 11.66 8.88 1.50
N ILE A 110 10.95 9.68 2.31
CA ILE A 110 11.46 10.98 2.79
C ILE A 110 12.73 10.79 3.63
N GLU A 111 12.74 9.81 4.55
CA GLU A 111 13.92 9.44 5.33
C GLU A 111 15.11 9.12 4.42
N THR A 112 14.89 8.31 3.38
CA THR A 112 15.94 7.94 2.43
C THR A 112 16.49 9.16 1.69
N VAL A 113 15.61 10.03 1.16
CA VAL A 113 16.05 11.25 0.46
C VAL A 113 16.89 12.13 1.39
N ALA A 114 16.50 12.25 2.66
CA ALA A 114 17.23 13.04 3.64
C ALA A 114 18.60 12.44 3.99
N LYS A 115 18.71 11.12 4.14
CA LYS A 115 19.98 10.42 4.39
C LYS A 115 20.98 10.60 3.25
N GLU A 116 20.51 10.44 2.01
CA GLU A 116 21.33 10.57 0.80
C GLU A 116 21.71 12.04 0.51
N SER A 117 20.99 12.99 1.09
CA SER A 117 21.30 14.41 0.89
C SER A 117 22.41 14.90 1.81
N LYS A 118 23.38 15.61 1.23
CA LYS A 118 24.37 16.40 2.01
C LYS A 118 23.87 17.80 2.36
N ASP A 119 22.81 18.25 1.71
CA ASP A 119 22.24 19.57 1.93
C ASP A 119 21.40 19.59 3.21
N THR A 120 21.78 20.46 4.14
CA THR A 120 21.09 20.63 5.43
C THR A 120 19.66 21.12 5.24
N THR A 121 19.40 21.98 4.25
CA THR A 121 18.04 22.51 4.00
C THR A 121 17.08 21.42 3.54
N VAL A 122 17.56 20.45 2.75
CA VAL A 122 16.78 19.25 2.37
C VAL A 122 16.48 18.40 3.59
N LYS A 123 17.48 18.18 4.48
CA LYS A 123 17.27 17.42 5.72
C LYS A 123 16.28 18.11 6.65
N GLN A 124 16.35 19.43 6.80
CA GLN A 124 15.41 20.22 7.62
C GLN A 124 13.98 20.13 7.09
N GLN A 125 13.82 20.17 5.77
CA GLN A 125 12.50 19.99 5.16
C GLN A 125 11.97 18.56 5.37
N ALA A 126 12.82 17.55 5.23
CA ALA A 126 12.42 16.18 5.52
C ALA A 126 11.94 16.01 6.97
N VAL A 127 12.61 16.65 7.94
CA VAL A 127 12.17 16.67 9.34
C VAL A 127 10.76 17.25 9.47
N GLN A 128 10.49 18.39 8.82
CA GLN A 128 9.15 18.98 8.82
C GLN A 128 8.11 18.05 8.21
N SER A 129 8.39 17.47 7.04
CA SER A 129 7.45 16.54 6.39
C SER A 129 7.19 15.28 7.22
N LEU A 130 8.20 14.77 7.93
CA LEU A 130 8.05 13.62 8.85
C LEU A 130 7.21 13.97 10.07
N GLU A 131 7.42 15.15 10.68
CA GLU A 131 6.58 15.67 11.75
C GLU A 131 5.13 15.81 11.30
N ASP A 132 4.90 16.40 10.13
CA ASP A 132 3.58 16.61 9.57
C ASP A 132 2.85 15.28 9.31
N LEU A 133 3.53 14.29 8.72
CA LEU A 133 2.95 12.97 8.48
C LEU A 133 2.63 12.22 9.78
N GLY A 134 3.49 12.35 10.79
CA GLY A 134 3.27 11.77 12.12
C GLY A 134 2.09 12.44 12.84
N THR A 135 2.09 13.77 12.92
CA THR A 135 1.10 14.55 13.68
C THR A 135 -0.31 14.36 13.10
N ASN A 136 -0.44 14.35 11.77
CA ASN A 136 -1.72 14.18 11.09
C ASN A 136 -2.20 12.72 11.02
N SER A 137 -1.48 11.76 11.61
CA SER A 137 -1.86 10.35 11.61
C SER A 137 -2.51 9.92 12.92
N GLN A 138 -3.71 9.35 12.83
CA GLN A 138 -4.36 8.67 13.96
C GLN A 138 -3.77 7.27 14.21
N ASN A 139 -2.98 6.74 13.27
CA ASN A 139 -2.38 5.41 13.39
C ASN A 139 -1.08 5.49 14.21
N LYS A 140 -1.07 4.86 15.39
CA LYS A 140 0.09 4.81 16.30
C LYS A 140 1.35 4.25 15.63
N SER A 141 1.22 3.28 14.74
CA SER A 141 2.38 2.73 14.03
C SER A 141 2.98 3.74 13.07
N VAL A 142 2.18 4.55 12.38
CA VAL A 142 2.68 5.62 11.50
C VAL A 142 3.42 6.69 12.31
N LYS A 143 2.90 7.07 13.49
CA LYS A 143 3.61 7.98 14.40
C LYS A 143 4.95 7.42 14.84
N LYS A 144 4.99 6.14 15.22
CA LYS A 144 6.23 5.46 15.60
C LYS A 144 7.23 5.46 14.45
N ASP A 145 6.80 5.14 13.24
CA ASP A 145 7.66 5.10 12.06
C ASP A 145 8.23 6.50 11.74
N ALA A 146 7.42 7.57 11.90
CA ALA A 146 7.91 8.95 11.78
C ALA A 146 8.96 9.31 12.85
N ILE A 147 8.74 8.92 14.11
CA ILE A 147 9.72 9.12 15.19
C ILE A 147 11.02 8.38 14.88
N SER A 148 10.96 7.12 14.43
CA SER A 148 12.16 6.34 14.09
C SER A 148 12.92 6.93 12.90
N ALA A 149 12.22 7.44 11.88
CA ALA A 149 12.86 8.16 10.78
C ALA A 149 13.57 9.43 11.28
N LEU A 150 12.90 10.22 12.14
CA LEU A 150 13.48 11.41 12.77
C LEU A 150 14.71 11.08 13.61
N GLU A 151 14.65 10.04 14.45
CA GLU A 151 15.79 9.57 15.26
C GLU A 151 16.99 9.21 14.38
N THR A 152 16.75 8.62 13.21
CA THR A 152 17.82 8.29 12.28
C THR A 152 18.49 9.52 11.69
N LEU A 153 17.74 10.60 11.44
CA LEU A 153 18.30 11.87 10.94
C LEU A 153 19.19 12.59 11.98
N LYS A 154 19.16 12.19 13.26
CA LYS A 154 20.05 12.75 14.28
C LYS A 154 21.50 12.30 14.11
N ILE A 155 21.72 11.08 13.63
CA ILE A 155 23.03 10.42 13.65
C ILE A 155 24.07 11.26 12.90
N ASP A 156 23.67 11.81 11.75
CA ASP A 156 24.53 12.62 10.87
C ASP A 156 24.06 14.08 10.75
N GLY A 157 23.40 14.57 11.79
CA GLY A 157 22.85 15.93 11.84
C GLY A 157 23.82 16.94 12.45
N ASN A 158 23.81 18.17 11.95
CA ASN A 158 24.42 19.28 12.68
C ASN A 158 23.53 19.68 13.88
N GLN A 159 24.06 20.53 14.77
CA GLN A 159 23.34 20.90 16.00
C GLN A 159 21.96 21.50 15.73
N THR A 160 21.83 22.32 14.68
CA THR A 160 20.56 22.93 14.28
C THR A 160 19.52 21.87 13.88
N LEU A 161 19.91 20.91 13.05
CA LEU A 161 19.04 19.81 12.63
C LEU A 161 18.65 18.94 13.84
N ILE A 162 19.61 18.62 14.71
CA ILE A 162 19.36 17.82 15.93
C ILE A 162 18.33 18.51 16.83
N ASN A 163 18.44 19.83 16.99
CA ASN A 163 17.48 20.61 17.79
C ASN A 163 16.08 20.54 17.18
N GLN A 164 15.96 20.73 15.87
CA GLN A 164 14.68 20.61 15.14
C GLN A 164 14.08 19.20 15.32
N VAL A 165 14.89 18.16 15.10
CA VAL A 165 14.44 16.76 15.28
C VAL A 165 13.93 16.50 16.69
N ASN A 166 14.64 16.96 17.72
CA ASN A 166 14.20 16.78 19.11
C ASN A 166 12.86 17.48 19.38
N GLN A 167 12.64 18.67 18.80
CA GLN A 167 11.37 19.37 18.88
C GLN A 167 10.26 18.56 18.21
N SER A 168 10.48 18.08 16.98
CA SER A 168 9.51 17.24 16.25
C SER A 168 9.16 15.95 16.99
N ILE A 169 10.16 15.24 17.54
CA ILE A 169 9.92 14.02 18.33
C ILE A 169 9.09 14.34 19.58
N ASN A 170 9.35 15.46 20.25
CA ASN A 170 8.58 15.87 21.42
C ASN A 170 7.12 16.20 21.07
N ILE A 171 6.86 16.74 19.87
CA ILE A 171 5.50 16.96 19.36
C ILE A 171 4.80 15.61 19.14
N LEU A 172 5.46 14.67 18.48
CA LEU A 172 4.88 13.36 18.14
C LEU A 172 4.63 12.44 19.35
N LYS A 173 5.31 12.68 20.47
CA LYS A 173 5.15 11.93 21.73
C LYS A 173 4.02 12.45 22.62
N LYS A 174 3.50 13.65 22.36
CA LYS A 174 2.32 14.20 23.05
C LYS A 174 1.04 13.56 22.53
#